data_AF-A0A951BAW7-F1
#
_entry.id   AF-A0A951BAW7-F1
#
_cell.length_a   1.000
_cell.length_b   1.000
_cell.length_c   1.000
_cell.angle_alpha   90.00
_cell.angle_beta   90.00
_cell.angle_gamma   90.00
#
_symmetry.space_group_name_H-M   'P 1'
#
loop_
_entity.id
_entity.type
_entity.pdbx_description
1 polymer ?
#
loop_
_entity_poly.entity_id
_entity_poly.type
_entity_poly.pdbx_seq_one_letter_code
_entity_poly.pdbx_strand_id
1 'polypeptide(L)'
;MTSLGEVLAEGRRIEAHRPRPRIEVDAEAWAAIAGLLAGGRGTLMSLWSDGEAVHMAVLEDGRAEVELVSLAVPARRFPSVARLHAPALRLERTVRDLYGIDAEGAPDARAWLDHRRWGVRAPLGAAGPEPAEGSPYAFLEAVGAPLHQIPVGPVHAGIIEPGHFRFSASGETVVRLEERLGYVHKGIDGLLAGAPLDRATRLAGRVSGDSTVAYSLAFCRAVEAALAIEVPPRAVLLRALMAELERIANHFGDIGAICNDASFSLMHAHTGVLRERMLR
;
A
#
# COMPACT_ATOMS: atom_id res chain seq x y z
N MET A 1 -14.75 8.54 -26.99
CA MET A 1 -13.99 7.69 -26.07
C MET A 1 -14.27 8.22 -24.69
N THR A 2 -14.80 7.39 -23.79
CA THR A 2 -15.30 7.84 -22.49
C THR A 2 -14.16 8.32 -21.59
N SER A 3 -14.29 9.50 -20.98
CA SER A 3 -13.32 10.05 -20.00
C SER A 3 -13.65 9.61 -18.57
N LEU A 4 -12.71 9.78 -17.62
CA LEU A 4 -13.00 9.47 -16.21
C LEU A 4 -14.14 10.36 -15.70
N GLY A 5 -14.13 11.65 -16.06
CA GLY A 5 -15.19 12.58 -15.69
C GLY A 5 -16.58 12.19 -16.20
N GLU A 6 -16.67 11.59 -17.39
CA GLU A 6 -17.95 11.11 -17.94
C GLU A 6 -18.48 9.90 -17.16
N VAL A 7 -17.63 8.92 -16.83
CA VAL A 7 -18.03 7.77 -16.00
C VAL A 7 -18.46 8.22 -14.61
N LEU A 8 -17.75 9.18 -14.03
CA LEU A 8 -18.03 9.69 -12.70
C LEU A 8 -19.28 10.58 -12.62
N ALA A 9 -19.67 11.21 -13.74
CA ALA A 9 -20.87 12.06 -13.79
C ALA A 9 -22.17 11.27 -13.56
N GLU A 10 -22.16 9.97 -13.83
CA GLU A 10 -23.30 9.07 -13.61
C GLU A 10 -23.39 8.57 -12.15
N GLY A 11 -22.31 8.75 -11.37
CA GLY A 11 -22.23 8.34 -9.98
C GLY A 11 -22.95 9.26 -9.00
N ARG A 12 -23.29 8.72 -7.82
CA ARG A 12 -23.90 9.48 -6.72
C ARG A 12 -22.81 10.15 -5.89
N ARG A 13 -22.80 11.48 -5.89
CA ARG A 13 -21.84 12.28 -5.11
C ARG A 13 -22.21 12.35 -3.63
N ILE A 14 -21.26 12.01 -2.76
CA ILE A 14 -21.37 12.07 -1.30
C ILE A 14 -20.60 13.29 -0.79
N GLU A 15 -21.30 14.41 -0.63
CA GLU A 15 -20.73 15.71 -0.23
C GLU A 15 -20.21 15.75 1.20
N ALA A 16 -20.65 14.82 2.06
CA ALA A 16 -20.23 14.77 3.46
C ALA A 16 -18.75 14.32 3.64
N HIS A 17 -18.11 13.82 2.59
CA HIS A 17 -16.70 13.41 2.62
C HIS A 17 -15.79 14.62 2.33
N ARG A 18 -14.89 14.93 3.27
CA ARG A 18 -13.94 16.06 3.18
C ARG A 18 -12.50 15.56 3.08
N PRO A 19 -11.60 16.28 2.40
CA PRO A 19 -11.81 17.54 1.70
C PRO A 19 -12.43 17.37 0.30
N ARG A 20 -12.57 16.12 -0.17
CA ARG A 20 -13.12 15.82 -1.49
C ARG A 20 -14.31 14.88 -1.37
N PRO A 21 -15.41 15.17 -2.09
CA PRO A 21 -16.55 14.29 -2.09
C PRO A 21 -16.18 12.96 -2.73
N ARG A 22 -16.81 11.92 -2.20
CA ARG A 22 -16.67 10.56 -2.70
C ARG A 22 -17.79 10.31 -3.69
N ILE A 23 -17.52 9.62 -4.79
CA ILE A 23 -18.50 9.29 -5.83
C ILE A 23 -18.80 7.81 -5.73
N GLU A 24 -20.04 7.49 -5.40
CA GLU A 24 -20.53 6.12 -5.42
C GLU A 24 -20.93 5.74 -6.84
N VAL A 25 -20.46 4.57 -7.27
CA VAL A 25 -20.67 4.03 -8.61
C VAL A 25 -21.25 2.63 -8.51
N ASP A 26 -21.86 2.18 -9.59
CA ASP A 26 -22.23 0.79 -9.75
C ASP A 26 -21.07 -0.07 -10.29
N ALA A 27 -21.33 -1.36 -10.48
CA ALA A 27 -20.34 -2.31 -10.97
C ALA A 27 -19.91 -2.04 -12.42
N GLU A 28 -20.78 -1.42 -13.25
CA GLU A 28 -20.48 -1.11 -14.64
C GLU A 28 -19.49 0.05 -14.72
N ALA A 29 -19.78 1.15 -14.03
CA ALA A 29 -18.88 2.30 -13.91
C ALA A 29 -17.56 1.91 -13.24
N TRP A 30 -17.58 1.06 -12.19
CA TRP A 30 -16.36 0.50 -11.58
C TRP A 30 -15.49 -0.25 -12.60
N ALA A 31 -16.09 -1.12 -13.41
CA ALA A 31 -15.38 -1.85 -14.45
C ALA A 31 -14.88 -0.95 -15.58
N ALA A 32 -15.63 0.10 -15.94
CA ALA A 32 -15.21 1.10 -16.90
C ALA A 32 -13.96 1.86 -16.42
N ILE A 33 -13.90 2.23 -15.13
CA ILE A 33 -12.71 2.85 -14.53
C ILE A 33 -11.51 1.91 -14.59
N ALA A 34 -11.69 0.61 -14.29
CA ALA A 34 -10.63 -0.39 -14.45
C ALA A 34 -10.13 -0.46 -15.91
N GLY A 35 -11.02 -0.32 -16.90
CA GLY A 35 -10.66 -0.22 -18.31
C GLY A 35 -9.85 1.03 -18.65
N LEU A 36 -10.20 2.19 -18.08
CA LEU A 36 -9.45 3.45 -18.25
C LEU A 36 -8.03 3.34 -17.66
N LEU A 37 -7.90 2.74 -16.48
CA LEU A 37 -6.61 2.47 -15.83
C LEU A 37 -5.74 1.54 -16.67
N ALA A 38 -6.32 0.48 -17.23
CA ALA A 38 -5.62 -0.44 -18.13
C ALA A 38 -5.18 0.25 -19.44
N GLY A 39 -5.99 1.19 -19.94
CA GLY A 39 -5.68 2.01 -21.11
C GLY A 39 -4.70 3.15 -20.88
N GLY A 40 -4.16 3.31 -19.66
CA GLY A 40 -3.24 4.41 -19.32
C GLY A 40 -3.89 5.79 -19.42
N ARG A 41 -5.16 5.91 -19.01
CA ARG A 41 -5.92 7.18 -18.98
C ARG A 41 -6.09 7.73 -17.57
N GLY A 42 -5.41 7.12 -16.62
CA GLY A 42 -5.36 7.52 -15.22
C GLY A 42 -4.44 6.60 -14.44
N THR A 43 -4.10 7.05 -13.23
CA THR A 43 -3.24 6.34 -12.30
C THR A 43 -4.06 5.89 -11.09
N LEU A 44 -4.01 4.60 -10.79
CA LEU A 44 -4.54 4.06 -9.53
C LEU A 44 -3.58 4.44 -8.41
N MET A 45 -4.02 5.32 -7.51
CA MET A 45 -3.23 5.71 -6.35
C MET A 45 -3.37 4.74 -5.19
N SER A 46 -4.59 4.24 -4.95
CA SER A 46 -4.88 3.27 -3.89
C SER A 46 -6.24 2.60 -4.11
N LEU A 47 -6.41 1.41 -3.51
CA LEU A 47 -7.63 0.65 -3.42
C LEU A 47 -7.70 0.04 -2.01
N TRP A 48 -8.80 0.26 -1.31
CA TRP A 48 -8.99 -0.21 0.08
C TRP A 48 -10.48 -0.44 0.36
N SER A 49 -10.80 -0.93 1.56
CA SER A 49 -12.18 -1.12 2.01
C SER A 49 -12.36 -0.55 3.41
N ASP A 50 -13.58 -0.12 3.72
CA ASP A 50 -14.06 0.20 5.07
C ASP A 50 -14.97 -0.92 5.65
N GLY A 51 -15.13 -2.03 4.92
CA GLY A 51 -16.00 -3.16 5.26
C GLY A 51 -17.38 -3.12 4.60
N GLU A 52 -17.92 -1.92 4.29
CA GLU A 52 -19.22 -1.73 3.64
C GLU A 52 -19.07 -1.51 2.12
N ALA A 53 -17.99 -0.83 1.74
CA ALA A 53 -17.65 -0.53 0.36
C ALA A 53 -16.17 -0.82 0.06
N VAL A 54 -15.85 -0.89 -1.22
CA VAL A 54 -14.47 -0.84 -1.72
C VAL A 54 -14.28 0.49 -2.41
N HIS A 55 -13.14 1.12 -2.16
CA HIS A 55 -12.82 2.45 -2.66
C HIS A 55 -11.62 2.41 -3.59
N MET A 56 -11.58 3.35 -4.53
CA MET A 56 -10.40 3.68 -5.30
C MET A 56 -10.09 5.17 -5.18
N ALA A 57 -8.81 5.49 -5.05
CA ALA A 57 -8.28 6.82 -5.31
C ALA A 57 -7.65 6.79 -6.71
N VAL A 58 -8.20 7.57 -7.63
CA VAL A 58 -7.78 7.60 -9.04
C VAL A 58 -7.36 9.02 -9.41
N LEU A 59 -6.22 9.15 -10.06
CA LEU A 59 -5.75 10.40 -10.64
C LEU A 59 -5.94 10.35 -12.15
N GLU A 60 -6.71 11.27 -12.73
CA GLU A 60 -6.84 11.36 -14.19
C GLU A 60 -5.57 12.00 -14.79
N ASP A 61 -5.09 11.46 -15.92
CA ASP A 61 -3.91 12.01 -16.58
C ASP A 61 -4.14 13.46 -17.02
N GLY A 62 -3.19 14.33 -16.67
CA GLY A 62 -3.29 15.77 -16.95
C GLY A 62 -4.15 16.56 -15.98
N ARG A 63 -4.79 15.92 -14.98
CA ARG A 63 -5.41 16.60 -13.84
C ARG A 63 -4.53 16.47 -12.60
N ALA A 64 -4.56 17.49 -11.75
CA ALA A 64 -3.83 17.50 -10.47
C ALA A 64 -4.65 16.95 -9.30
N GLU A 65 -5.89 16.53 -9.54
CA GLU A 65 -6.85 16.20 -8.49
C GLU A 65 -7.17 14.70 -8.47
N VAL A 66 -7.21 14.15 -7.25
CA VAL A 66 -7.55 12.75 -7.00
C VAL A 66 -9.06 12.62 -6.83
N GLU A 67 -9.65 11.72 -7.61
CA GLU A 67 -11.06 11.34 -7.51
C GLU A 67 -11.21 10.12 -6.59
N LEU A 68 -12.19 10.18 -5.69
CA LEU A 68 -12.49 9.10 -4.75
C LEU A 68 -13.75 8.38 -5.19
N VAL A 69 -13.60 7.12 -5.59
CA VAL A 69 -14.67 6.29 -6.12
C VAL A 69 -15.02 5.21 -5.11
N SER A 70 -16.30 4.85 -4.99
CA SER A 70 -16.77 3.81 -4.07
C SER A 70 -17.78 2.90 -4.71
N LEU A 71 -17.61 1.60 -4.47
CA LEU A 71 -18.58 0.58 -4.83
C LEU A 71 -19.06 -0.10 -3.55
N ALA A 72 -20.36 -0.04 -3.29
CA ALA A 72 -20.95 -0.77 -2.18
C ALA A 72 -20.85 -2.28 -2.43
N VAL A 73 -20.54 -3.06 -1.40
CA VAL A 73 -20.32 -4.51 -1.52
C VAL A 73 -21.19 -5.30 -0.54
N PRO A 74 -22.53 -5.21 -0.62
CA PRO A 74 -23.43 -5.91 0.31
C PRO A 74 -23.27 -7.44 0.25
N ALA A 75 -22.92 -7.98 -0.93
CA ALA A 75 -22.61 -9.39 -1.12
C ALA A 75 -21.16 -9.77 -0.74
N ARG A 76 -20.37 -8.82 -0.24
CA ARG A 76 -18.94 -8.95 0.09
C ARG A 76 -18.08 -9.38 -1.09
N ARG A 77 -18.44 -8.87 -2.27
CA ARG A 77 -17.80 -9.14 -3.55
C ARG A 77 -17.79 -7.89 -4.41
N PHE A 78 -16.78 -7.75 -5.25
CA PHE A 78 -16.68 -6.66 -6.24
C PHE A 78 -15.94 -7.13 -7.50
N PRO A 79 -16.19 -6.53 -8.68
CA PRO A 79 -15.43 -6.85 -9.88
C PRO A 79 -13.94 -6.50 -9.71
N SER A 80 -13.05 -7.47 -9.98
CA SER A 80 -11.60 -7.24 -9.90
C SER A 80 -11.14 -6.22 -10.94
N VAL A 81 -10.47 -5.18 -10.44
CA VAL A 81 -9.69 -4.21 -11.21
C VAL A 81 -8.41 -4.88 -11.72
N ALA A 82 -7.81 -5.76 -10.90
CA ALA A 82 -6.58 -6.48 -11.24
C ALA A 82 -6.69 -7.39 -12.47
N ARG A 83 -7.91 -7.76 -12.87
CA ARG A 83 -8.18 -8.45 -14.14
C ARG A 83 -7.72 -7.67 -15.37
N LEU A 84 -7.79 -6.33 -15.31
CA LEU A 84 -7.38 -5.44 -16.40
C LEU A 84 -6.13 -4.63 -16.05
N HIS A 85 -5.91 -4.36 -14.77
CA HIS A 85 -4.84 -3.49 -14.28
C HIS A 85 -4.09 -4.15 -13.10
N ALA A 86 -3.06 -4.93 -13.43
CA ALA A 86 -2.29 -5.75 -12.48
C ALA A 86 -1.82 -5.05 -11.18
N PRO A 87 -1.47 -3.75 -11.15
CA PRO A 87 -1.11 -3.06 -9.91
C PRO A 87 -2.16 -3.12 -8.80
N ALA A 88 -3.45 -3.32 -9.13
CA ALA A 88 -4.51 -3.45 -8.13
C ALA A 88 -4.43 -4.76 -7.31
N LEU A 89 -3.70 -5.77 -7.78
CA LEU A 89 -3.77 -7.13 -7.24
C LEU A 89 -3.40 -7.25 -5.76
N ARG A 90 -2.33 -6.56 -5.32
CA ARG A 90 -1.90 -6.57 -3.90
C ARG A 90 -2.93 -5.90 -3.00
N LEU A 91 -3.59 -4.86 -3.50
CA LEU A 91 -4.61 -4.10 -2.79
C LEU A 91 -5.90 -4.92 -2.65
N GLU A 92 -6.32 -5.60 -3.71
CA GLU A 92 -7.49 -6.50 -3.68
C GLU A 92 -7.28 -7.69 -2.72
N ARG A 93 -6.09 -8.29 -2.75
CA ARG A 93 -5.73 -9.37 -1.80
C ARG A 93 -5.65 -8.87 -0.36
N THR A 94 -5.23 -7.62 -0.15
CA THR A 94 -5.26 -6.96 1.16
C THR A 94 -6.69 -6.78 1.66
N VAL A 95 -7.60 -6.32 0.80
CA VAL A 95 -9.04 -6.22 1.09
C VAL A 95 -9.62 -7.58 1.47
N ARG A 96 -9.27 -8.65 0.75
CA ARG A 96 -9.67 -10.01 1.12
C ARG A 96 -9.15 -10.41 2.50
N ASP A 97 -7.87 -10.26 2.77
CA ASP A 97 -7.28 -10.75 4.01
C ASP A 97 -7.77 -9.98 5.25
N LEU A 98 -7.92 -8.66 5.13
CA LEU A 98 -8.32 -7.80 6.26
C LEU A 98 -9.84 -7.78 6.46
N TYR A 99 -10.60 -7.70 5.36
CA TYR A 99 -12.04 -7.49 5.44
C TYR A 99 -12.84 -8.72 5.05
N GLY A 100 -12.29 -9.72 4.37
CA GLY A 100 -13.01 -10.90 3.89
C GLY A 100 -13.96 -10.61 2.72
N ILE A 101 -13.57 -9.69 1.84
CA ILE A 101 -14.33 -9.27 0.66
C ILE A 101 -13.58 -9.78 -0.59
N ASP A 102 -14.30 -10.45 -1.49
CA ASP A 102 -13.69 -11.11 -2.65
C ASP A 102 -13.71 -10.25 -3.92
N ALA A 103 -12.55 -10.12 -4.56
CA ALA A 103 -12.45 -9.58 -5.92
C ALA A 103 -12.80 -10.66 -6.96
N GLU A 104 -13.90 -10.49 -7.67
CA GLU A 104 -14.43 -11.44 -8.64
C GLU A 104 -13.65 -11.40 -9.94
N GLY A 105 -13.15 -12.57 -10.37
CA GLY A 105 -12.31 -12.70 -11.56
C GLY A 105 -10.86 -12.22 -11.37
N ALA A 106 -10.40 -12.02 -10.13
CA ALA A 106 -9.01 -11.68 -9.86
C ALA A 106 -8.05 -12.80 -10.35
N PRO A 107 -6.93 -12.43 -11.00
CA PRO A 107 -5.98 -13.41 -11.57
C PRO A 107 -5.20 -14.20 -10.50
N ASP A 108 -5.11 -13.67 -9.27
CA ASP A 108 -4.49 -14.34 -8.14
C ASP A 108 -5.31 -14.11 -6.87
N ALA A 109 -5.81 -15.20 -6.31
CA ALA A 109 -6.69 -15.23 -5.16
C ALA A 109 -5.98 -15.63 -3.85
N ARG A 110 -4.68 -15.92 -3.89
CA ARG A 110 -3.92 -16.40 -2.72
C ARG A 110 -3.89 -15.33 -1.61
N ALA A 111 -3.81 -15.76 -0.36
CA ALA A 111 -3.60 -14.84 0.76
C ALA A 111 -2.30 -14.03 0.57
N TRP A 112 -2.29 -12.78 1.02
CA TRP A 112 -1.21 -11.82 0.84
C TRP A 112 -0.52 -11.46 2.16
N LEU A 113 -1.29 -10.95 3.13
CA LEU A 113 -0.83 -10.52 4.45
C LEU A 113 -0.86 -11.66 5.46
N ASP A 114 -1.98 -12.38 5.57
CA ASP A 114 -2.07 -13.48 6.54
C ASP A 114 -1.47 -14.75 5.95
N HIS A 115 -0.36 -15.20 6.54
CA HIS A 115 0.29 -16.45 6.16
C HIS A 115 -0.34 -17.65 6.88
N ARG A 116 -1.61 -17.52 7.29
CA ARG A 116 -2.38 -18.40 8.20
C ARG A 116 -1.72 -18.51 9.58
N ARG A 117 -1.28 -17.38 10.12
CA ARG A 117 -0.57 -17.31 11.40
C ARG A 117 -1.27 -16.42 12.43
N TRP A 118 -2.28 -15.66 12.04
CA TRP A 118 -2.94 -14.71 12.97
C TRP A 118 -3.92 -15.35 13.94
N GLY A 119 -4.46 -16.53 13.64
CA GLY A 119 -5.51 -17.16 14.45
C GLY A 119 -6.91 -16.58 14.22
N VAL A 120 -7.02 -15.58 13.35
CA VAL A 120 -8.26 -14.86 13.02
C VAL A 120 -8.30 -14.54 11.54
N ARG A 121 -9.43 -14.84 10.90
CA ARG A 121 -9.71 -14.45 9.51
C ARG A 121 -10.42 -13.10 9.46
N ALA A 122 -10.13 -12.27 8.47
CA ALA A 122 -10.80 -11.00 8.22
C ALA A 122 -10.96 -10.13 9.48
N PRO A 123 -9.85 -9.76 10.17
CA PRO A 123 -9.88 -9.09 11.46
C PRO A 123 -10.59 -7.73 11.47
N LEU A 124 -10.74 -7.07 10.31
CA LEU A 124 -11.46 -5.80 10.15
C LEU A 124 -12.85 -5.98 9.54
N GLY A 125 -13.23 -7.22 9.20
CA GLY A 125 -14.56 -7.57 8.70
C GLY A 125 -15.38 -8.32 9.74
N ALA A 126 -15.99 -9.43 9.32
CA ALA A 126 -16.83 -10.25 10.19
C ALA A 126 -16.06 -11.03 11.27
N ALA A 127 -14.72 -10.97 11.29
CA ALA A 127 -13.78 -11.58 12.24
C ALA A 127 -14.20 -12.97 12.79
N GLY A 128 -13.51 -14.03 12.35
CA GLY A 128 -13.77 -15.38 12.85
C GLY A 128 -12.48 -16.11 13.25
N PRO A 129 -12.55 -17.10 14.16
CA PRO A 129 -11.39 -17.93 14.46
C PRO A 129 -10.95 -18.69 13.21
N GLU A 130 -9.64 -18.81 13.00
CA GLU A 130 -9.02 -19.61 11.96
C GLU A 130 -7.75 -20.28 12.50
N PRO A 131 -7.47 -21.56 12.20
CA PRO A 131 -6.26 -22.21 12.70
C PRO A 131 -4.96 -21.49 12.29
N ALA A 132 -4.10 -21.20 13.26
CA ALA A 132 -2.82 -20.50 13.08
C ALA A 132 -1.65 -21.44 12.72
N GLU A 133 -1.89 -22.42 11.85
CA GLU A 133 -0.95 -23.50 11.56
C GLU A 133 0.12 -23.11 10.53
N GLY A 134 -0.10 -21.99 9.84
CA GLY A 134 0.65 -21.59 8.66
C GLY A 134 0.09 -22.23 7.40
N SER A 135 0.31 -21.59 6.25
CA SER A 135 -0.07 -22.13 4.94
C SER A 135 1.13 -22.36 4.04
N PRO A 136 1.20 -23.51 3.34
CA PRO A 136 2.15 -23.69 2.25
C PRO A 136 1.83 -22.68 1.14
N TYR A 137 2.84 -21.94 0.71
CA TYR A 137 2.68 -20.97 -0.37
C TYR A 137 3.26 -21.56 -1.65
N ALA A 138 2.36 -21.86 -2.59
CA ALA A 138 2.74 -22.31 -3.92
C ALA A 138 3.25 -21.09 -4.71
N PHE A 139 4.57 -20.99 -4.89
CA PHE A 139 5.16 -20.02 -5.81
C PHE A 139 4.84 -20.42 -7.25
N LEU A 140 4.60 -19.44 -8.12
CA LEU A 140 4.32 -19.71 -9.53
C LEU A 140 5.58 -20.24 -10.20
N GLU A 141 5.40 -21.32 -10.97
CA GLU A 141 6.50 -21.96 -11.69
C GLU A 141 6.95 -21.13 -12.90
N ALA A 142 8.24 -21.26 -13.22
CA ALA A 142 8.80 -20.82 -14.49
C ALA A 142 9.27 -22.08 -15.23
N VAL A 143 8.85 -22.23 -16.49
CA VAL A 143 9.13 -23.41 -17.32
C VAL A 143 10.16 -23.04 -18.39
N GLY A 144 11.22 -23.86 -18.50
CA GLY A 144 12.31 -23.65 -19.46
C GLY A 144 13.59 -24.35 -18.99
N ALA A 145 14.46 -24.72 -19.93
CA ALA A 145 15.75 -25.35 -19.62
C ALA A 145 16.91 -24.42 -19.99
N PRO A 146 17.94 -24.27 -19.14
CA PRO A 146 18.05 -24.71 -17.74
C PRO A 146 17.64 -23.60 -16.75
N LEU A 147 16.53 -23.79 -16.01
CA LEU A 147 16.12 -22.90 -14.93
C LEU A 147 16.52 -23.45 -13.55
N HIS A 148 17.00 -22.57 -12.67
CA HIS A 148 17.24 -22.85 -11.26
C HIS A 148 16.49 -21.85 -10.39
N GLN A 149 16.10 -22.29 -9.18
CA GLN A 149 15.37 -21.46 -8.24
C GLN A 149 16.23 -21.09 -7.04
N ILE A 150 16.24 -19.81 -6.69
CA ILE A 150 16.99 -19.27 -5.56
C ILE A 150 16.00 -18.64 -4.57
N PRO A 151 15.83 -19.21 -3.37
CA PRO A 151 15.09 -18.55 -2.29
C PRO A 151 15.96 -17.54 -1.55
N VAL A 152 15.41 -16.36 -1.26
CA VAL A 152 16.02 -15.36 -0.36
C VAL A 152 14.98 -14.96 0.69
N GLY A 153 15.37 -14.95 1.95
CA GLY A 153 14.49 -14.62 3.08
C GLY A 153 13.67 -15.81 3.62
N PRO A 154 12.71 -15.58 4.53
CA PRO A 154 12.25 -14.27 5.00
C PRO A 154 13.20 -13.58 5.97
N VAL A 155 14.18 -14.31 6.50
CA VAL A 155 15.29 -13.76 7.31
C VAL A 155 16.51 -13.62 6.42
N HIS A 156 17.09 -12.42 6.39
CA HIS A 156 18.30 -12.10 5.65
C HIS A 156 19.32 -11.41 6.57
N ALA A 157 20.58 -11.32 6.13
CA ALA A 157 21.69 -10.83 6.96
C ALA A 157 21.64 -9.32 7.28
N GLY A 158 20.87 -8.54 6.50
CA GLY A 158 20.71 -7.10 6.68
C GLY A 158 19.53 -6.70 7.56
N ILE A 159 19.52 -5.44 8.00
CA ILE A 159 18.38 -4.81 8.68
C ILE A 159 17.45 -4.22 7.61
N ILE A 160 16.58 -5.06 7.07
CA ILE A 160 15.57 -4.69 6.05
C ILE A 160 14.22 -5.31 6.40
N GLU A 161 13.17 -4.89 5.70
CA GLU A 161 11.86 -5.51 5.86
C GLU A 161 11.92 -7.02 5.48
N PRO A 162 11.44 -7.95 6.33
CA PRO A 162 11.40 -9.36 6.00
C PRO A 162 10.43 -9.63 4.84
N GLY A 163 10.94 -10.31 3.84
CA GLY A 163 10.21 -10.76 2.66
C GLY A 163 10.83 -12.05 2.13
N HIS A 164 10.03 -12.93 1.56
CA HIS A 164 10.53 -14.12 0.88
C HIS A 164 10.48 -13.88 -0.63
N PHE A 165 11.63 -13.91 -1.25
CA PHE A 165 11.82 -13.68 -2.68
C PHE A 165 12.17 -15.01 -3.35
N ARG A 166 11.40 -15.40 -4.36
CA ARG A 166 11.67 -16.58 -5.18
C ARG A 166 12.12 -16.14 -6.55
N PHE A 167 13.42 -16.28 -6.80
CA PHE A 167 13.99 -16.06 -8.13
C PHE A 167 13.92 -17.36 -8.92
N SER A 168 13.51 -17.28 -10.18
CA SER A 168 13.77 -18.30 -11.19
C SER A 168 14.73 -17.70 -12.22
N ALA A 169 15.87 -18.35 -12.41
CA ALA A 169 16.96 -17.81 -13.23
C ALA A 169 17.49 -18.83 -14.25
N SER A 170 17.85 -18.32 -15.43
CA SER A 170 18.56 -19.05 -16.49
C SER A 170 19.96 -18.45 -16.61
N GLY A 171 20.98 -19.14 -16.06
CA GLY A 171 22.29 -18.51 -15.86
C GLY A 171 22.16 -17.28 -14.97
N GLU A 172 22.59 -16.12 -15.47
CA GLU A 172 22.52 -14.83 -14.74
C GLU A 172 21.19 -14.08 -14.96
N THR A 173 20.35 -14.52 -15.91
CA THR A 173 19.09 -13.83 -16.22
C THR A 173 17.98 -14.28 -15.28
N VAL A 174 17.45 -13.35 -14.48
CA VAL A 174 16.22 -13.54 -13.72
C VAL A 174 15.02 -13.50 -14.69
N VAL A 175 14.40 -14.66 -14.92
CA VAL A 175 13.20 -14.77 -15.78
C VAL A 175 11.92 -14.52 -15.01
N ARG A 176 11.96 -14.71 -13.68
CA ARG A 176 10.83 -14.46 -12.79
C ARG A 176 11.32 -14.15 -11.39
N LEU A 177 10.75 -13.11 -10.79
CA LEU A 177 10.81 -12.84 -9.36
C LEU A 177 9.37 -12.88 -8.81
N GLU A 178 9.16 -13.70 -7.78
CA GLU A 178 7.94 -13.63 -6.99
C GLU A 178 8.26 -13.23 -5.55
N GLU A 179 7.61 -12.15 -5.10
CA GLU A 179 7.76 -11.58 -3.76
C GLU A 179 6.58 -12.01 -2.89
N ARG A 180 6.87 -12.66 -1.77
CA ARG A 180 5.92 -12.92 -0.69
C ARG A 180 6.28 -12.02 0.48
N LEU A 181 5.51 -10.96 0.68
CA LEU A 181 5.66 -9.99 1.77
C LEU A 181 4.64 -10.28 2.89
N GLY A 182 4.43 -9.31 3.79
CA GLY A 182 3.41 -9.40 4.85
C GLY A 182 3.91 -9.91 6.21
N TYR A 183 5.20 -10.29 6.32
CA TYR A 183 5.79 -10.77 7.57
C TYR A 183 5.81 -9.73 8.70
N VAL A 184 5.77 -8.43 8.37
CA VAL A 184 5.67 -7.31 9.35
C VAL A 184 4.26 -6.73 9.39
N HIS A 185 3.21 -7.49 9.10
CA HIS A 185 1.87 -6.94 9.29
C HIS A 185 1.62 -6.63 10.78
N LYS A 186 1.52 -5.34 11.12
CA LYS A 186 1.37 -4.84 12.51
C LYS A 186 -0.08 -4.59 12.92
N GLY A 187 -1.05 -4.77 12.02
CA GLY A 187 -2.46 -4.46 12.27
C GLY A 187 -2.74 -2.97 12.48
N ILE A 188 -1.98 -2.08 11.83
CA ILE A 188 -2.07 -0.62 12.04
C ILE A 188 -3.49 -0.10 11.82
N ASP A 189 -4.17 -0.50 10.75
CA ASP A 189 -5.52 -0.03 10.43
C ASP A 189 -6.52 -0.34 11.56
N GLY A 190 -6.46 -1.56 12.10
CA GLY A 190 -7.27 -1.96 13.25
C GLY A 190 -6.89 -1.22 14.54
N LEU A 191 -5.61 -0.92 14.74
CA LEU A 191 -5.14 -0.13 15.88
C LEU A 191 -5.50 1.35 15.79
N LEU A 192 -5.71 1.88 14.57
CA LEU A 192 -6.14 3.25 14.32
C LEU A 192 -7.66 3.41 14.47
N ALA A 193 -8.43 2.39 14.10
CA ALA A 193 -9.88 2.42 14.20
C ALA A 193 -10.35 2.71 15.63
N GLY A 194 -11.07 3.83 15.81
CA GLY A 194 -11.57 4.28 17.12
C GLY A 194 -10.50 4.80 18.09
N ALA A 195 -9.23 4.87 17.69
CA ALA A 195 -8.17 5.40 18.54
C ALA A 195 -8.32 6.93 18.70
N PRO A 196 -8.02 7.48 19.90
CA PRO A 196 -7.94 8.93 20.07
C PRO A 196 -6.78 9.49 19.24
N LEU A 197 -6.94 10.73 18.74
CA LEU A 197 -6.01 11.34 17.79
C LEU A 197 -4.55 11.38 18.27
N ASP A 198 -4.34 11.58 19.57
CA ASP A 198 -2.99 11.58 20.16
C ASP A 198 -2.30 10.21 20.05
N ARG A 199 -3.05 9.11 20.27
CA ARG A 199 -2.58 7.75 20.07
C ARG A 199 -2.40 7.46 18.58
N ALA A 200 -3.36 7.87 17.76
CA ALA A 200 -3.34 7.63 16.32
C ALA A 200 -2.12 8.29 15.65
N THR A 201 -1.78 9.53 16.00
CA THR A 201 -0.56 10.20 15.49
C THR A 201 0.71 9.45 15.90
N ARG A 202 0.79 8.93 17.14
CA ARG A 202 1.93 8.11 17.57
C ARG A 202 2.02 6.78 16.83
N LEU A 203 0.88 6.18 16.46
CA LEU A 203 0.84 4.96 15.64
C LEU A 203 1.27 5.26 14.20
N ALA A 204 0.79 6.35 13.60
CA ALA A 204 1.16 6.80 12.27
C ALA A 204 2.69 6.97 12.14
N GLY A 205 3.32 7.65 13.10
CA GLY A 205 4.77 7.81 13.15
C GLY A 205 5.57 6.50 13.32
N ARG A 206 4.93 5.35 13.53
CA ARG A 206 5.58 4.03 13.68
C ARG A 206 5.27 3.07 12.53
N VAL A 207 4.60 3.56 11.49
CA VAL A 207 4.31 2.77 10.29
C VAL A 207 5.61 2.37 9.61
N SER A 208 6.44 3.35 9.24
CA SER A 208 7.83 3.14 8.79
C SER A 208 8.83 3.53 9.87
N GLY A 209 9.89 2.74 10.03
CA GLY A 209 10.91 2.94 11.07
C GLY A 209 11.88 4.10 10.81
N ASP A 210 11.95 4.58 9.56
CA ASP A 210 12.85 5.64 9.10
C ASP A 210 12.13 6.95 8.72
N SER A 211 10.79 6.94 8.71
CA SER A 211 9.98 8.03 8.16
C SER A 211 8.91 8.49 9.15
N THR A 212 9.31 8.70 10.40
CA THR A 212 8.40 9.07 11.50
C THR A 212 7.66 10.37 11.22
N VAL A 213 8.38 11.41 10.78
CA VAL A 213 7.83 12.74 10.50
C VAL A 213 6.89 12.71 9.31
N ALA A 214 7.29 12.07 8.21
CA ALA A 214 6.48 12.00 7.00
C ALA A 214 5.12 11.34 7.24
N TYR A 215 5.10 10.17 7.89
CA TYR A 215 3.84 9.47 8.18
C TYR A 215 2.99 10.22 9.23
N SER A 216 3.61 10.80 10.26
CA SER A 216 2.89 11.62 11.24
C SER A 216 2.28 12.87 10.58
N LEU A 217 3.02 13.52 9.68
CA LEU A 217 2.57 14.69 8.94
C LEU A 217 1.42 14.35 7.99
N ALA A 218 1.51 13.23 7.27
CA ALA A 218 0.45 12.75 6.39
C ALA A 218 -0.85 12.48 7.18
N PHE A 219 -0.76 11.80 8.32
CA PHE A 219 -1.89 11.56 9.21
C PHE A 219 -2.49 12.87 9.73
N CYS A 220 -1.66 13.77 10.26
CA CYS A 220 -2.13 15.07 10.76
C CYS A 220 -2.83 15.88 9.67
N ARG A 221 -2.29 15.92 8.44
CA ARG A 221 -2.93 16.60 7.32
C ARG A 221 -4.29 16.01 6.96
N ALA A 222 -4.43 14.68 6.99
CA ALA A 222 -5.70 14.02 6.75
C ALA A 222 -6.74 14.40 7.81
N VAL A 223 -6.35 14.39 9.09
CA VAL A 223 -7.22 14.80 10.22
C VAL A 223 -7.60 16.28 10.13
N GLU A 224 -6.63 17.15 9.88
CA GLU A 224 -6.83 18.59 9.75
C GLU A 224 -7.78 18.93 8.59
N ALA A 225 -7.62 18.26 7.45
CA ALA A 225 -8.51 18.41 6.30
C ALA A 225 -9.93 17.91 6.61
N ALA A 226 -10.07 16.76 7.28
CA ALA A 226 -11.37 16.22 7.67
C ALA A 226 -12.11 17.13 8.67
N LEU A 227 -11.37 17.72 9.62
CA LEU A 227 -11.91 18.60 10.67
C LEU A 227 -11.93 20.09 10.27
N ALA A 228 -11.49 20.44 9.05
CA ALA A 228 -11.35 21.81 8.58
C ALA A 228 -10.55 22.71 9.54
N ILE A 229 -9.45 22.18 10.08
CA ILE A 229 -8.56 22.90 10.99
C ILE A 229 -7.56 23.72 10.18
N GLU A 230 -7.54 25.03 10.42
CA GLU A 230 -6.48 25.90 9.90
C GLU A 230 -5.23 25.78 10.77
N VAL A 231 -4.13 25.36 10.16
CA VAL A 231 -2.86 25.15 10.86
C VAL A 231 -2.09 26.47 10.93
N PRO A 232 -1.62 26.90 12.12
CA PRO A 232 -0.84 28.13 12.25
C PRO A 232 0.42 28.12 11.34
N PRO A 233 0.79 29.26 10.71
CA PRO A 233 1.93 29.32 9.79
C PRO A 233 3.25 28.80 10.39
N ARG A 234 3.48 29.06 11.69
CA ARG A 234 4.66 28.53 12.40
C ARG A 234 4.69 27.00 12.42
N ALA A 235 3.56 26.35 12.62
CA ALA A 235 3.49 24.88 12.63
C ALA A 235 3.75 24.30 11.23
N VAL A 236 3.27 24.96 10.17
CA VAL A 236 3.58 24.58 8.78
C VAL A 236 5.08 24.63 8.52
N LEU A 237 5.75 25.71 8.92
CA LEU A 237 7.20 25.87 8.74
C LEU A 237 8.01 24.84 9.53
N LEU A 238 7.64 24.56 10.78
CA LEU A 238 8.31 23.55 11.59
C LEU A 238 8.14 22.14 11.01
N ARG A 239 6.94 21.80 10.52
CA ARG A 239 6.68 20.53 9.85
C ARG A 239 7.51 20.38 8.58
N ALA A 240 7.59 21.42 7.77
CA ALA A 240 8.41 21.43 6.56
C ALA A 240 9.90 21.23 6.90
N LEU A 241 10.43 21.97 7.87
CA LEU A 241 11.80 21.79 8.33
C LEU A 241 12.08 20.35 8.78
N MET A 242 11.23 19.80 9.66
CA MET A 242 11.40 18.43 10.15
C MET A 242 11.29 17.38 9.04
N ALA A 243 10.37 17.57 8.09
CA ALA A 243 10.22 16.67 6.95
C ALA A 243 11.46 16.71 6.04
N GLU A 244 12.06 17.87 5.82
CA GLU A 244 13.28 18.00 5.02
C GLU A 244 14.51 17.43 5.72
N LEU A 245 14.63 17.60 7.05
CA LEU A 245 15.70 16.95 7.83
C LEU A 245 15.60 15.43 7.76
N GLU A 246 14.39 14.87 7.95
CA GLU A 246 14.14 13.43 7.80
C GLU A 246 14.43 12.95 6.37
N ARG A 247 13.98 13.70 5.35
CA ARG A 247 14.23 13.36 3.94
C ARG A 247 15.72 13.29 3.63
N ILE A 248 16.51 14.26 4.10
CA ILE A 248 17.97 14.24 3.90
C ILE A 248 18.61 13.07 4.65
N ALA A 249 18.20 12.82 5.90
CA ALA A 249 18.68 11.68 6.68
C ALA A 249 18.40 10.34 5.98
N ASN A 250 17.21 10.19 5.39
CA ASN A 250 16.83 9.00 4.62
C ASN A 250 17.61 8.90 3.32
N HIS A 251 17.80 10.00 2.57
CA HIS A 251 18.64 9.99 1.38
C HIS A 251 20.09 9.58 1.67
N PHE A 252 20.68 10.04 2.77
CA PHE A 252 22.00 9.55 3.17
C PHE A 252 21.98 8.05 3.48
N GLY A 253 20.95 7.58 4.20
CA GLY A 253 20.75 6.14 4.46
C GLY A 253 20.68 5.32 3.17
N ASP A 254 19.80 5.73 2.25
CA ASP A 254 19.52 5.02 1.00
C ASP A 254 20.72 5.01 0.06
N ILE A 255 21.35 6.17 -0.16
CA ILE A 255 22.56 6.26 -0.99
C ILE A 255 23.67 5.38 -0.40
N GLY A 256 23.83 5.41 0.92
CA GLY A 256 24.78 4.56 1.62
C GLY A 256 24.49 3.07 1.43
N ALA A 257 23.23 2.66 1.53
CA ALA A 257 22.80 1.28 1.34
C ALA A 257 23.04 0.82 -0.12
N ILE A 258 22.65 1.62 -1.11
CA ILE A 258 22.90 1.33 -2.54
C ILE A 258 24.39 1.16 -2.81
N CYS A 259 25.25 2.02 -2.25
CA CYS A 259 26.70 1.87 -2.37
C CYS A 259 27.19 0.57 -1.72
N ASN A 260 26.66 0.22 -0.55
CA ASN A 260 27.02 -1.02 0.14
C ASN A 260 26.63 -2.27 -0.66
N ASP A 261 25.47 -2.26 -1.31
CA ASP A 261 25.01 -3.35 -2.18
C ASP A 261 25.94 -3.56 -3.39
N ALA A 262 26.58 -2.48 -3.85
CA ALA A 262 27.66 -2.51 -4.85
C ALA A 262 29.07 -2.73 -4.25
N SER A 263 29.16 -3.20 -3.01
CA SER A 263 30.41 -3.43 -2.26
C SER A 263 31.28 -2.19 -1.99
N PHE A 264 30.70 -0.98 -2.04
CA PHE A 264 31.39 0.27 -1.71
C PHE A 264 31.14 0.71 -0.26
N SER A 265 31.69 -0.06 0.68
CA SER A 265 31.48 0.10 2.13
C SER A 265 31.97 1.44 2.71
N LEU A 266 32.98 2.07 2.09
CA LEU A 266 33.47 3.38 2.54
C LEU A 266 32.40 4.48 2.39
N MET A 267 31.66 4.49 1.27
CA MET A 267 30.56 5.44 1.07
C MET A 267 29.41 5.20 2.03
N HIS A 268 29.10 3.93 2.32
CA HIS A 268 28.13 3.57 3.35
C HIS A 268 28.51 4.13 4.73
N ALA A 269 29.78 4.00 5.13
CA ALA A 269 30.26 4.55 6.40
C ALA A 269 30.16 6.09 6.45
N HIS A 270 30.58 6.79 5.39
CA HIS A 270 30.53 8.26 5.34
C HIS A 270 29.10 8.80 5.37
N THR A 271 28.21 8.21 4.58
CA THR A 271 26.79 8.59 4.59
C THR A 271 26.12 8.27 5.92
N GLY A 272 26.50 7.16 6.58
CA GLY A 272 26.08 6.86 7.95
C GLY A 272 26.45 7.95 8.95
N VAL A 273 27.67 8.51 8.87
CA VAL A 273 28.08 9.65 9.72
C VAL A 273 27.25 10.91 9.41
N LEU A 274 26.98 11.18 8.14
CA LEU A 274 26.15 12.34 7.75
C LEU A 274 24.70 12.19 8.23
N ARG A 275 24.14 10.98 8.11
CA ARG A 275 22.82 10.64 8.65
C ARG A 275 22.78 10.85 10.16
N GLU A 276 23.75 10.33 10.89
CA GLU A 276 23.83 10.49 12.35
C GLU A 276 23.95 11.96 12.78
N ARG A 277 24.71 12.77 12.02
CA ARG A 277 24.79 14.22 12.27
C ARG A 277 23.48 14.96 12.01
N MET A 278 22.67 14.48 11.08
CA MET A 278 21.36 15.05 10.78
C MET A 278 20.31 14.70 11.85
N LEU A 279 20.46 13.53 12.49
CA LEU A 279 19.51 13.03 13.50
C LEU A 279 19.76 13.56 14.92
N ARG A 280 20.90 14.23 15.16
CA ARG A 280 21.29 14.83 16.46
C ARG A 280 20.95 16.30 16.52
#